data_AF-A0A6G1RGD9-F1
#
_entry.id   AF-A0A6G1RGD9-F1
#
_cell.length_a   1.000
_cell.length_b   1.000
_cell.length_c   1.000
_cell.angle_alpha   90.00
_cell.angle_beta   90.00
_cell.angle_gamma   90.00
#
_symmetry.space_group_name_H-M   'P 1'
#
loop_
_entity.id
_entity.type
_entity.pdbx_description
1 polymer ?
#
loop_
_entity_poly.entity_id
_entity_poly.type
_entity_poly.pdbx_seq_one_letter_code
_entity_poly.pdbx_strand_id
1 'polypeptide(L)'
;FCGEIEPIIDGNKKMILEETCTVPCPGDCYLREWSEWSLCQLTCVNGEDLGFGGIQVRSRAVIIQELENQHLCPEQAIETRACNDGQCYEYKWMASPWKGSSRTVWCQRSDGLNVTGGCLEVRQPDADRSCNPPCSQPHAYCSETRTCSCEDGYTEVMSSDGTLEQCTLIPVVVIPTMEDKKGDVKTSRAVNPTQPSSNQSGRGRTWFLQPFGPGEVMR
;
A
#
# COMPACT_ATOMS: atom_id res chain seq x y z
N PHE A 1 -3.83 -10.66 -45.10
CA PHE A 1 -4.70 -11.73 -44.56
C PHE A 1 -6.13 -11.46 -45.00
N CYS A 2 -6.90 -12.49 -45.36
CA CYS A 2 -8.27 -12.32 -45.88
C CYS A 2 -9.32 -11.92 -44.80
N GLY A 3 -8.96 -11.11 -43.80
CA GLY A 3 -9.81 -10.79 -42.64
C GLY A 3 -9.85 -9.32 -42.20
N GLU A 4 -9.06 -8.42 -42.80
CA GLU A 4 -8.97 -7.00 -42.44
C GLU A 4 -9.05 -6.12 -43.71
N ILE A 5 -10.07 -6.34 -44.55
CA ILE A 5 -10.27 -5.54 -45.76
C ILE A 5 -11.32 -4.47 -45.46
N GLU A 6 -10.88 -3.25 -45.16
CA GLU A 6 -11.78 -2.10 -45.16
C GLU A 6 -11.97 -1.60 -46.60
N PRO A 7 -13.21 -1.47 -47.10
CA PRO A 7 -13.46 -1.01 -48.46
C PRO A 7 -13.03 0.46 -48.62
N ILE A 8 -11.96 0.70 -49.37
CA ILE A 8 -11.49 2.05 -49.70
C ILE A 8 -12.40 2.64 -50.79
N ILE A 9 -13.29 3.56 -50.42
CA ILE A 9 -14.11 4.32 -51.37
C ILE A 9 -13.34 5.60 -51.74
N ASP A 10 -12.48 5.53 -52.75
CA ASP A 10 -11.92 6.73 -53.36
C ASP A 10 -12.96 7.38 -54.30
N GLY A 11 -13.01 8.72 -54.33
CA GLY A 11 -14.08 9.54 -54.91
C GLY A 11 -14.30 9.41 -56.43
N ASN A 12 -13.65 8.44 -57.08
CA ASN A 12 -13.89 8.02 -58.45
C ASN A 12 -14.37 6.57 -58.44
N LYS A 13 -15.66 6.36 -58.75
CA LYS A 13 -16.41 5.09 -58.75
C LYS A 13 -15.71 3.91 -59.45
N LYS A 14 -14.71 3.32 -58.82
CA LYS A 14 -14.15 2.01 -59.17
C LYS A 14 -14.05 1.21 -57.88
N MET A 15 -15.13 0.50 -57.57
CA MET A 15 -15.18 -0.43 -56.45
C MET A 15 -14.26 -1.61 -56.80
N ILE A 16 -13.15 -1.75 -56.10
CA ILE A 16 -12.31 -2.94 -56.19
C ILE A 16 -13.02 -4.01 -55.34
N LEU A 17 -13.73 -4.92 -56.01
CA LEU A 17 -14.54 -5.98 -55.39
C LEU A 17 -13.73 -7.25 -55.10
N GLU A 18 -12.48 -7.31 -55.58
CA GLU A 18 -11.60 -8.46 -55.47
C GLU A 18 -10.19 -7.96 -55.17
N GLU A 19 -9.61 -8.44 -54.08
CA GLU A 19 -8.25 -8.17 -53.66
C GLU A 19 -7.50 -9.50 -53.51
N THR A 20 -6.26 -9.56 -53.99
CA THR A 20 -5.42 -10.73 -53.80
C THR A 20 -5.05 -10.87 -52.33
N CYS A 21 -5.57 -11.90 -51.67
CA CYS A 21 -5.25 -12.20 -50.28
C CYS A 21 -4.58 -13.58 -50.16
N THR A 22 -3.70 -13.73 -49.18
CA THR A 22 -3.00 -14.98 -48.87
C THR A 22 -3.61 -15.63 -47.63
N VAL A 23 -3.82 -16.94 -47.71
CA VAL A 23 -4.24 -17.79 -46.60
C VAL A 23 -3.07 -18.71 -46.25
N PRO A 24 -2.58 -18.73 -45.00
CA PRO A 24 -1.53 -19.67 -44.60
C PRO A 24 -2.03 -21.11 -44.70
N CYS A 25 -1.17 -22.03 -45.14
CA CYS A 25 -1.49 -23.44 -45.20
C CYS A 25 -1.77 -23.98 -43.77
N PRO A 26 -2.64 -25.00 -43.62
CA PRO A 26 -2.85 -25.67 -42.34
C PRO A 26 -1.52 -26.21 -41.80
N GLY A 27 -1.16 -25.84 -40.58
CA GLY A 27 0.08 -26.28 -39.92
C GLY A 27 1.26 -25.32 -40.05
N ASP A 28 1.18 -24.31 -40.94
CA ASP A 28 2.20 -23.27 -41.04
C ASP A 28 2.04 -22.20 -39.95
N CYS A 29 3.18 -21.77 -39.40
CA CYS A 29 3.26 -20.60 -38.55
C CYS A 29 3.40 -19.33 -39.36
N TYR A 30 2.77 -18.26 -38.89
CA TYR A 30 2.93 -16.95 -39.51
C TYR A 30 3.18 -15.86 -38.47
N LEU A 31 3.96 -14.87 -38.88
CA LEU A 31 4.21 -13.67 -38.10
C LEU A 31 3.06 -12.69 -38.32
N ARG A 32 2.56 -12.10 -37.24
CA ARG A 32 1.69 -10.94 -37.31
C ARG A 32 2.48 -9.73 -37.82
N GLU A 33 1.73 -8.73 -38.26
CA GLU A 33 2.31 -7.42 -38.52
C GLU A 33 2.96 -6.87 -37.25
N TRP A 34 3.94 -6.00 -37.45
CA TRP A 34 4.56 -5.30 -36.35
C TRP A 34 3.52 -4.45 -35.62
N SER A 35 3.61 -4.43 -34.29
CA SER A 35 2.88 -3.44 -33.50
C SER A 35 3.33 -2.04 -33.88
N GLU A 36 2.47 -1.07 -33.57
CA GLU A 36 2.89 0.32 -33.47
C GLU A 36 4.09 0.46 -32.52
N TRP A 37 4.90 1.48 -32.77
CA TRP A 37 6.02 1.81 -31.89
C TRP A 37 5.51 2.29 -30.54
N SER A 38 6.15 1.85 -29.45
CA SER A 38 5.89 2.38 -28.11
C SER A 38 6.14 3.88 -28.05
N LEU A 39 5.66 4.54 -26.99
CA LEU A 39 6.11 5.88 -26.66
C LEU A 39 7.63 5.90 -26.46
N CYS A 40 8.26 7.04 -26.79
CA CYS A 40 9.70 7.23 -26.61
C CYS A 40 10.02 7.30 -25.12
N GLN A 41 10.76 6.31 -24.61
CA GLN A 41 11.16 6.26 -23.22
C GLN A 41 12.57 6.86 -23.07
N LEU A 42 12.66 8.04 -22.43
CA LEU A 42 13.93 8.67 -22.08
C LEU A 42 14.57 8.04 -20.84
N THR A 43 15.89 8.18 -20.74
CA THR A 43 16.63 7.90 -19.50
C THR A 43 16.65 9.14 -18.62
N CYS A 44 15.74 9.19 -17.66
CA CYS A 44 15.56 10.34 -16.79
C CYS A 44 16.12 10.09 -15.38
N VAL A 45 16.76 11.11 -14.80
CA VAL A 45 17.12 11.13 -13.37
C VAL A 45 16.50 12.36 -12.74
N ASN A 46 15.75 12.17 -11.65
CA ASN A 46 15.03 13.25 -10.96
C ASN A 46 14.13 14.11 -11.87
N GLY A 47 13.60 13.53 -12.96
CA GLY A 47 12.76 14.25 -13.92
C GLY A 47 13.52 15.02 -15.00
N GLU A 48 14.86 14.94 -15.02
CA GLU A 48 15.70 15.57 -16.04
C GLU A 48 16.23 14.54 -17.04
N ASP A 49 16.28 14.93 -18.32
CA ASP A 49 16.90 14.15 -19.38
C ASP A 49 18.43 14.24 -19.28
N LEU A 50 19.09 13.08 -19.24
CA LEU A 50 20.54 12.98 -19.21
C LEU A 50 21.18 13.16 -20.60
N GLY A 51 20.39 13.33 -21.65
CA GLY A 51 20.88 13.56 -23.01
C GLY A 51 21.42 12.31 -23.71
N PHE A 52 21.15 11.11 -23.17
CA PHE A 52 21.50 9.83 -23.80
C PHE A 52 20.51 9.42 -24.91
N GLY A 53 19.46 10.22 -25.15
CA GLY A 53 18.36 9.86 -26.02
C GLY A 53 17.44 8.81 -25.37
N GLY A 54 16.34 8.51 -26.07
CA GLY A 54 15.36 7.53 -25.66
C GLY A 54 15.33 6.29 -26.55
N ILE A 55 14.52 5.34 -26.13
CA ILE A 55 14.30 4.08 -26.84
C ILE A 55 12.80 3.89 -27.10
N GLN A 56 12.46 3.44 -28.30
CA GLN A 56 11.15 2.89 -28.64
C GLN A 56 11.28 1.41 -28.95
N VAL A 57 10.24 0.66 -28.59
CA VAL A 57 10.16 -0.77 -28.81
C VAL A 57 8.89 -1.08 -29.59
N ARG A 58 8.97 -2.04 -30.51
CA ARG A 58 7.81 -2.68 -31.13
C ARG A 58 7.99 -4.18 -31.09
N SER A 59 6.88 -4.90 -31.18
CA SER A 59 6.88 -6.36 -31.15
C SER A 59 6.01 -6.94 -32.26
N ARG A 60 6.32 -8.15 -32.70
CA ARG A 60 5.43 -8.95 -33.55
C ARG A 60 5.30 -10.34 -32.97
N ALA A 61 4.06 -10.81 -32.91
CA ALA A 61 3.74 -12.13 -32.40
C ALA A 61 3.84 -13.19 -33.52
N VAL A 62 4.10 -14.42 -33.13
CA VAL A 62 4.00 -15.59 -34.00
C VAL A 62 2.70 -16.30 -33.68
N ILE A 63 1.91 -16.59 -34.70
CA ILE A 63 0.70 -17.39 -34.56
C ILE A 63 1.02 -18.81 -34.99
N ILE A 64 0.90 -19.73 -34.03
CA ILE A 64 1.09 -21.16 -34.20
C ILE A 64 -0.31 -21.78 -34.37
N GLN A 65 -0.57 -22.37 -35.53
CA GLN A 65 -1.86 -23.04 -35.78
C GLN A 65 -1.93 -24.40 -35.10
N GLU A 66 -0.81 -25.13 -35.07
CA GLU A 66 -0.71 -26.47 -34.51
C GLU A 66 0.47 -26.54 -33.55
N LEU A 67 0.19 -26.82 -32.27
CA LEU A 67 1.19 -26.77 -31.21
C LEU A 67 2.37 -27.73 -31.44
N GLU A 68 2.13 -28.84 -32.15
CA GLU A 68 3.16 -29.83 -32.51
C GLU A 68 4.25 -29.22 -33.41
N ASN A 69 3.91 -28.20 -34.21
CA ASN A 69 4.84 -27.51 -35.10
C ASN A 69 5.55 -26.33 -34.43
N GLN A 70 5.31 -26.03 -33.14
CA GLN A 70 5.89 -24.86 -32.45
C GLN A 70 7.41 -24.75 -32.61
N HIS A 71 8.10 -25.90 -32.65
CA HIS A 71 9.56 -26.00 -32.74
C HIS A 71 10.11 -25.61 -34.12
N LEU A 72 9.26 -25.63 -35.14
CA LEU A 72 9.58 -25.26 -36.52
C LEU A 72 9.31 -23.77 -36.79
N CYS A 73 8.67 -23.09 -35.84
CA CYS A 73 8.21 -21.72 -36.01
C CYS A 73 9.28 -20.72 -35.55
N PRO A 74 9.41 -19.57 -36.21
CA PRO A 74 10.25 -18.50 -35.70
C PRO A 74 9.76 -18.06 -34.32
N GLU A 75 10.65 -17.54 -33.50
CA GLU A 75 10.26 -16.92 -32.24
C GLU A 75 9.62 -15.54 -32.46
N GLN A 76 8.85 -15.08 -31.46
CA GLN A 76 8.38 -13.70 -31.43
C GLN A 76 9.56 -12.74 -31.53
N ALA A 77 9.40 -11.66 -32.28
CA ALA A 77 10.48 -10.70 -32.49
C ALA A 77 10.16 -9.37 -31.81
N ILE A 78 11.21 -8.78 -31.24
CA ILE A 78 11.21 -7.46 -30.63
C ILE A 78 12.22 -6.62 -31.39
N GLU A 79 11.84 -5.39 -31.73
CA GLU A 79 12.72 -4.44 -32.38
C GLU A 79 12.80 -3.16 -31.55
N THR A 80 14.00 -2.58 -31.53
CA THR A 80 14.32 -1.43 -30.71
C THR A 80 14.92 -0.34 -31.59
N ARG A 81 14.50 0.91 -31.41
CA ARG A 81 15.08 2.06 -32.12
C ARG A 81 15.35 3.22 -31.17
N ALA A 82 16.34 4.03 -31.50
CA ALA A 82 16.58 5.30 -30.82
C ALA A 82 15.49 6.32 -31.18
N CYS A 83 15.17 7.20 -30.24
CA CYS A 83 14.23 8.30 -30.41
C CYS A 83 14.66 9.50 -29.55
N ASN A 84 14.25 10.71 -29.94
CA ASN A 84 14.57 11.95 -29.20
C ASN A 84 13.32 12.67 -28.66
N ASP A 85 12.12 12.30 -29.12
CA ASP A 85 10.85 12.95 -28.78
C ASP A 85 10.18 12.37 -27.52
N GLY A 86 10.97 12.07 -26.49
CA GLY A 86 10.42 11.63 -25.21
C GLY A 86 10.31 12.78 -24.21
N GLN A 87 9.58 12.56 -23.13
CA GLN A 87 9.49 13.53 -22.03
C GLN A 87 9.85 12.83 -20.71
N CYS A 88 10.61 13.52 -19.88
CA CYS A 88 10.85 13.09 -18.52
C CYS A 88 9.69 13.46 -17.62
N TYR A 89 9.25 12.49 -16.83
CA TYR A 89 8.17 12.66 -15.88
C TYR A 89 8.70 12.68 -14.45
N GLU A 90 8.00 13.40 -13.58
CA GLU A 90 8.21 13.32 -12.15
C GLU A 90 7.33 12.22 -11.56
N TYR A 91 7.85 11.54 -10.55
CA TYR A 91 7.16 10.47 -9.84
C TYR A 91 7.00 10.85 -8.37
N LYS A 92 5.76 10.85 -7.89
CA LYS A 92 5.42 11.20 -6.51
C LYS A 92 4.60 10.09 -5.88
N TRP A 93 4.97 9.74 -4.65
CA TRP A 93 4.15 8.84 -3.84
C TRP A 93 2.88 9.54 -3.42
N MET A 94 1.76 8.88 -3.67
CA MET A 94 0.43 9.31 -3.27
C MET A 94 -0.13 8.29 -2.30
N ALA A 95 -0.94 8.77 -1.35
CA ALA A 95 -1.60 7.92 -0.37
C ALA A 95 -3.04 8.36 -0.20
N SER A 96 -3.95 7.39 -0.10
CA SER A 96 -5.33 7.65 0.25
C SER A 96 -5.44 8.04 1.72
N PRO A 97 -6.58 8.61 2.15
CA PRO A 97 -6.92 8.64 3.56
C PRO A 97 -6.85 7.24 4.17
N TRP A 98 -6.56 7.18 5.47
CA TRP A 98 -6.61 5.93 6.22
C TRP A 98 -8.03 5.39 6.27
N LYS A 99 -8.19 4.10 5.97
CA LYS A 99 -9.42 3.34 6.18
C LYS A 99 -9.14 2.26 7.21
N GLY A 100 -9.36 2.61 8.48
CA GLY A 100 -8.92 1.79 9.61
C GLY A 100 -7.39 1.78 9.71
N SER A 101 -6.79 0.59 9.74
CA SER A 101 -5.33 0.42 9.81
C SER A 101 -4.63 0.37 8.44
N SER A 102 -5.39 0.41 7.34
CA SER A 102 -4.85 0.28 5.98
C SER A 102 -5.14 1.51 5.13
N ARG A 103 -4.24 1.82 4.18
CA ARG A 103 -4.48 2.81 3.14
C ARG A 103 -3.86 2.35 1.82
N THR A 104 -4.40 2.84 0.72
CA THR A 104 -3.82 2.60 -0.59
C THR A 104 -2.67 3.58 -0.80
N VAL A 105 -1.50 3.05 -1.18
CA VAL A 105 -0.31 3.83 -1.53
C VAL A 105 0.05 3.49 -2.97
N TRP A 106 0.24 4.50 -3.82
CA TRP A 106 0.58 4.32 -5.22
C TRP A 106 1.58 5.36 -5.69
N CYS A 107 2.34 5.03 -6.73
CA CYS A 107 3.20 5.98 -7.41
C CYS A 107 2.41 6.66 -8.52
N GLN A 108 2.35 7.99 -8.49
CA GLN A 108 1.71 8.79 -9.53
C GLN A 108 2.77 9.54 -10.32
N ARG A 109 2.64 9.44 -11.64
CA ARG A 109 3.46 10.17 -12.60
C ARG A 109 2.88 11.55 -12.88
N SER A 110 3.69 12.51 -13.29
CA SER A 110 3.28 13.92 -13.48
C SER A 110 2.19 14.15 -14.53
N ASP A 111 1.92 13.18 -15.41
CA ASP A 111 0.79 13.17 -16.34
C ASP A 111 -0.52 12.62 -15.73
N GLY A 112 -0.50 12.27 -14.44
CA GLY A 112 -1.65 11.78 -13.68
C GLY A 112 -1.82 10.27 -13.70
N LEU A 113 -0.97 9.53 -14.43
CA LEU A 113 -1.08 8.07 -14.50
C LEU A 113 -0.52 7.39 -13.25
N ASN A 114 -1.25 6.38 -12.78
CA ASN A 114 -0.82 5.52 -11.68
C ASN A 114 0.09 4.42 -12.23
N VAL A 115 1.31 4.36 -11.72
CA VAL A 115 2.35 3.43 -12.17
C VAL A 115 2.79 2.53 -11.02
N THR A 116 3.25 1.33 -11.34
CA THR A 116 3.76 0.36 -10.36
C THR A 116 5.24 0.57 -10.01
N GLY A 117 5.94 1.47 -10.71
CA GLY A 117 7.35 1.77 -10.49
C GLY A 117 7.71 3.20 -10.87
N GLY A 118 8.95 3.60 -10.55
CA GLY A 118 9.48 4.96 -10.79
C GLY A 118 9.65 5.79 -9.52
N CYS A 119 8.84 5.54 -8.49
CA CYS A 119 9.04 6.13 -7.18
C CYS A 119 10.12 5.38 -6.39
N LEU A 120 10.91 6.10 -5.57
CA LEU A 120 11.91 5.49 -4.70
C LEU A 120 11.24 4.79 -3.51
N GLU A 121 11.49 3.50 -3.34
CA GLU A 121 10.99 2.66 -2.23
C GLU A 121 11.32 3.25 -0.85
N VAL A 122 12.51 3.87 -0.69
CA VAL A 122 12.93 4.52 0.57
C VAL A 122 11.98 5.65 0.99
N ARG A 123 11.26 6.26 0.05
CA ARG A 123 10.31 7.34 0.30
C ARG A 123 8.85 6.85 0.33
N GLN A 124 8.62 5.54 0.29
CA GLN A 124 7.27 5.00 0.26
C GLN A 124 6.54 5.27 1.59
N PRO A 125 5.35 5.88 1.55
CA PRO A 125 4.50 6.01 2.73
C PRO A 125 4.02 4.65 3.23
N ASP A 126 3.84 4.49 4.54
CA ASP A 126 3.29 3.25 5.11
C ASP A 126 1.91 2.92 4.54
N ALA A 127 1.74 1.77 3.91
CA ALA A 127 0.41 1.30 3.46
C ALA A 127 -0.39 0.66 4.60
N ASP A 128 0.31 0.19 5.62
CA ASP A 128 -0.26 -0.52 6.75
C ASP A 128 0.33 -0.02 8.06
N ARG A 129 -0.57 0.33 8.98
CA ARG A 129 -0.26 0.65 10.37
C ARG A 129 -0.74 -0.43 11.32
N SER A 130 -1.21 -1.57 10.81
CA SER A 130 -1.56 -2.72 11.61
C SER A 130 -0.32 -3.24 12.34
N CYS A 131 -0.53 -3.65 13.58
CA CYS A 131 0.48 -4.34 14.36
C CYS A 131 0.59 -5.77 13.81
N ASN A 132 1.81 -6.26 13.64
CA ASN A 132 2.07 -7.66 13.34
C ASN A 132 3.04 -8.22 14.39
N PRO A 133 2.58 -9.11 15.29
CA PRO A 133 1.24 -9.70 15.37
C PRO A 133 0.13 -8.69 15.76
N PRO A 134 -1.14 -8.94 15.40
CA PRO A 134 -2.25 -8.10 15.82
C PRO A 134 -2.42 -8.13 17.33
N CYS A 135 -2.80 -7.00 17.92
CA CYS A 135 -3.03 -6.90 19.36
C CYS A 135 -4.20 -7.79 19.76
N SER A 136 -3.92 -8.89 20.47
CA SER A 136 -4.92 -9.87 20.90
C SER A 136 -5.65 -9.48 22.18
N GLN A 137 -5.16 -8.46 22.90
CA GLN A 137 -5.66 -8.11 24.22
C GLN A 137 -6.91 -7.23 24.16
N PRO A 138 -7.88 -7.43 25.06
CA PRO A 138 -9.04 -6.56 25.16
C PRO A 138 -8.61 -5.16 25.58
N HIS A 139 -9.23 -4.13 25.00
CA HIS A 139 -8.86 -2.72 25.21
C HIS A 139 -7.45 -2.35 24.75
N ALA A 140 -6.82 -3.18 23.92
CA ALA A 140 -5.56 -2.84 23.26
C ALA A 140 -5.81 -2.31 21.85
N TYR A 141 -5.05 -1.29 21.47
CA TYR A 141 -5.03 -0.73 20.13
C TYR A 141 -3.59 -0.72 19.58
N CYS A 142 -3.45 -0.70 18.26
CA CYS A 142 -2.15 -0.56 17.63
C CYS A 142 -1.77 0.92 17.54
N SER A 143 -0.68 1.29 18.20
CA SER A 143 -0.18 2.65 18.22
C SER A 143 0.52 3.05 16.92
N GLU A 144 0.82 4.34 16.82
CA GLU A 144 1.55 4.94 15.70
C GLU A 144 2.92 4.29 15.43
N THR A 145 3.55 3.76 16.47
CA THR A 145 4.86 3.11 16.44
C THR A 145 4.78 1.61 16.16
N ARG A 146 3.63 1.11 15.70
CA ARG A 146 3.34 -0.32 15.47
C ARG A 146 3.53 -1.17 16.74
N THR A 147 3.25 -0.59 17.91
CA THR A 147 3.30 -1.28 19.20
C THR A 147 1.90 -1.36 19.80
N CYS A 148 1.54 -2.47 20.42
CA CYS A 148 0.26 -2.57 21.12
C CYS A 148 0.26 -1.72 22.40
N SER A 149 -0.75 -0.88 22.56
CA SER A 149 -0.95 0.02 23.70
C SER A 149 -2.38 -0.10 24.23
N CYS A 150 -2.64 0.33 25.45
CA CYS A 150 -3.97 0.22 26.08
C CYS A 150 -4.80 1.51 25.91
N GLU A 151 -6.11 1.36 25.73
CA GLU A 151 -7.08 2.47 25.70
C GLU A 151 -7.04 3.33 26.97
N ASP A 152 -7.48 4.58 26.86
CA ASP A 152 -7.56 5.50 28.00
C ASP A 152 -8.32 4.88 29.19
N GLY A 153 -7.73 4.93 30.39
CA GLY A 153 -8.28 4.31 31.60
C GLY A 153 -7.76 2.91 31.89
N TYR A 154 -6.91 2.35 31.02
CA TYR A 154 -6.18 1.11 31.23
C TYR A 154 -4.67 1.35 31.29
N THR A 155 -3.94 0.51 32.00
CA THR A 155 -2.47 0.49 32.05
C THR A 155 -1.93 -0.78 31.40
N GLU A 156 -0.79 -0.65 30.71
CA GLU A 156 -0.10 -1.75 30.06
C GLU A 156 0.55 -2.69 31.07
N VAL A 157 0.25 -3.98 30.98
CA VAL A 157 1.02 -5.05 31.61
C VAL A 157 1.84 -5.71 30.52
N MET A 158 3.16 -5.53 30.59
CA MET A 158 4.09 -6.04 29.59
C MET A 158 4.65 -7.40 30.02
N SER A 159 4.75 -8.33 29.08
CA SER A 159 5.45 -9.60 29.27
C SER A 159 6.97 -9.39 29.28
N SER A 160 7.70 -10.38 29.77
CA SER A 160 9.18 -10.40 29.82
C SER A 160 9.86 -10.24 28.45
N ASP A 161 9.14 -10.53 27.36
CA ASP A 161 9.59 -10.39 25.97
C ASP A 161 9.29 -9.00 25.37
N GLY A 162 8.70 -8.09 26.16
CA GLY A 162 8.34 -6.74 25.70
C GLY A 162 7.04 -6.69 24.88
N THR A 163 6.23 -7.75 24.87
CA THR A 163 4.89 -7.74 24.27
C THR A 163 3.81 -7.33 25.29
N LEU A 164 2.71 -6.75 24.80
CA LEU A 164 1.59 -6.39 25.67
C LEU A 164 0.82 -7.65 26.10
N GLU A 165 0.92 -7.99 27.38
CA GLU A 165 0.31 -9.18 27.96
C GLU A 165 -1.15 -8.95 28.35
N GLN A 166 -1.48 -7.78 28.92
CA GLN A 166 -2.85 -7.43 29.29
C GLN A 166 -3.03 -5.92 29.50
N CYS A 167 -4.24 -5.41 29.23
CA CYS A 167 -4.69 -4.08 29.67
C CYS A 167 -5.50 -4.19 30.96
N THR A 168 -5.07 -3.54 32.03
CA THR A 168 -5.77 -3.56 33.33
C THR A 168 -6.29 -2.18 33.69
N LEU A 169 -7.48 -2.10 34.30
CA LEU A 169 -8.09 -0.82 34.66
C LEU A 169 -7.21 -0.04 35.65
N ILE A 170 -7.01 1.25 35.38
CA ILE A 170 -6.28 2.14 36.28
C ILE A 170 -7.07 2.29 37.59
N PRO A 171 -6.48 1.97 38.76
CA PRO A 171 -7.19 2.06 40.03
C PRO A 171 -7.42 3.53 40.43
N VAL A 172 -8.60 3.81 40.99
CA VAL A 172 -8.92 5.12 41.54
C VAL A 172 -8.47 5.16 42.99
N VAL A 173 -7.65 6.16 43.34
CA VAL A 173 -7.23 6.38 44.72
C VAL A 173 -8.24 7.28 45.40
N VAL A 174 -8.85 6.75 46.46
CA VAL A 174 -9.70 7.52 47.36
C VAL A 174 -8.86 7.94 48.56
N ILE A 175 -8.68 9.25 48.73
CA ILE A 175 -8.01 9.83 49.89
C ILE A 175 -9.11 10.28 50.87
N PRO A 176 -9.12 9.78 52.12
CA PRO A 176 -10.11 10.20 53.11
C PRO A 176 -9.94 11.70 53.41
N THR A 177 -11.02 12.47 53.29
CA THR A 177 -11.06 13.87 53.70
C THR A 177 -11.03 13.97 55.23
N MET A 178 -10.50 15.06 55.77
CA MET A 178 -10.24 15.26 57.20
C MET A 178 -11.48 15.25 58.13
N GLU A 179 -12.68 14.90 57.63
CA GLU A 179 -13.94 14.90 58.40
C GLU A 179 -14.22 13.59 59.15
N ASP A 180 -13.47 12.50 58.89
CA ASP A 180 -13.61 11.26 59.64
C ASP A 180 -13.00 11.39 61.05
N LYS A 181 -13.84 11.83 62.00
CA LYS A 181 -13.53 11.89 63.44
C LYS A 181 -13.60 10.50 64.07
N LYS A 182 -12.56 9.70 63.90
CA LYS A 182 -12.15 8.69 64.90
C LYS A 182 -10.68 8.33 64.68
N GLY A 183 -10.00 7.89 65.74
CA GLY A 183 -8.54 7.69 65.80
C GLY A 183 -7.97 6.56 64.94
N ASP A 184 -8.49 6.39 63.73
CA ASP A 184 -8.04 5.41 62.76
C ASP A 184 -6.95 6.02 61.86
N VAL A 185 -5.92 5.23 61.54
CA VAL A 185 -4.85 5.63 60.64
C VAL A 185 -5.44 5.92 59.26
N LYS A 186 -5.26 7.16 58.75
CA LYS A 186 -5.72 7.57 57.42
C LYS A 186 -4.90 6.88 56.35
N THR A 187 -5.35 5.72 55.90
CA THR A 187 -4.73 5.00 54.79
C THR A 187 -5.45 5.34 53.48
N SER A 188 -4.70 5.76 52.46
CA SER A 188 -5.21 5.82 51.09
C SER A 188 -5.54 4.42 50.60
N ARG A 189 -6.70 4.24 49.95
CA ARG A 189 -7.10 2.94 49.38
C ARG A 189 -7.28 3.07 47.87
N ALA A 190 -6.64 2.16 47.13
CA ALA A 190 -6.94 1.92 45.73
C ALA A 190 -8.23 1.10 45.64
N VAL A 191 -9.21 1.59 44.90
CA VAL A 191 -10.51 0.92 44.71
C VAL A 191 -10.67 0.58 43.23
N ASN A 192 -11.21 -0.61 42.95
CA ASN A 192 -11.57 -1.00 41.59
C ASN A 192 -12.78 -0.15 41.13
N PRO A 193 -12.69 0.56 39.99
CA PRO A 193 -13.78 1.40 39.47
C PRO A 193 -15.15 0.71 39.33
N THR A 194 -15.18 -0.61 39.15
CA THR A 194 -16.44 -1.39 38.96
C THR A 194 -17.06 -1.93 40.26
N GLN A 195 -16.46 -1.68 41.43
CA GLN A 195 -16.99 -2.19 42.70
C GLN A 195 -18.16 -1.32 43.20
N PRO A 196 -19.33 -1.88 43.57
CA PRO A 196 -20.45 -1.10 44.07
C PRO A 196 -20.07 -0.40 45.38
N SER A 197 -20.35 0.91 45.47
CA SER A 197 -20.04 1.71 46.67
C SER A 197 -20.87 1.21 47.85
N SER A 198 -20.25 0.54 48.82
CA SER A 198 -20.89 0.36 50.12
C SER A 198 -20.98 1.74 50.79
N ASN A 199 -22.20 2.26 50.90
CA ASN A 199 -22.59 3.49 51.57
C ASN A 199 -21.61 3.99 52.63
N GLN A 200 -21.08 5.19 52.41
CA GLN A 200 -21.12 6.25 53.42
C GLN A 200 -20.95 7.61 52.76
N SER A 201 -21.88 8.50 53.07
CA SER A 201 -22.00 9.86 52.55
C SER A 201 -20.75 10.69 52.87
N GLY A 202 -19.83 10.80 51.91
CA GLY A 202 -18.68 11.71 52.01
C GLY A 202 -18.16 12.07 50.61
N ARG A 203 -18.11 13.36 50.28
CA ARG A 203 -17.55 13.85 49.00
C ARG A 203 -16.02 13.71 49.03
N GLY A 204 -15.51 12.52 48.76
CA GLY A 204 -14.08 12.30 48.53
C GLY A 204 -13.63 12.85 47.17
N ARG A 205 -12.44 13.47 47.11
CA ARG A 205 -11.81 13.84 45.83
C ARG A 205 -11.10 12.62 45.26
N THR A 206 -11.52 12.17 44.07
CA THR A 206 -10.91 11.03 43.37
C THR A 206 -9.78 11.51 42.46
N TRP A 207 -8.64 10.83 42.53
CA TRP A 207 -7.49 11.06 41.63
C TRP A 207 -7.09 9.74 40.97
N PHE A 208 -6.66 9.82 39.71
CA PHE A 208 -6.14 8.68 38.95
C PHE A 208 -4.62 8.63 39.10
N LEU A 209 -4.06 7.45 39.37
CA LEU A 209 -2.61 7.26 39.35
C LEU A 209 -2.15 7.24 37.89
N GLN A 210 -1.23 8.13 37.52
CA GLN A 210 -0.47 7.97 36.28
C GLN A 210 0.57 6.86 36.49
N PRO A 211 0.63 5.83 35.62
CA PRO A 211 1.69 4.83 35.68
C PRO A 211 3.06 5.50 35.49
N PHE A 212 4.05 5.03 36.24
CA PHE A 212 5.45 5.37 35.98
C PHE A 212 5.83 4.75 34.63
N GLY A 213 6.29 5.58 33.70
CA GLY A 213 6.80 5.11 32.40
C GLY A 213 7.96 4.12 32.57
N PRO A 214 8.29 3.35 31.50
CA PRO A 214 9.37 2.37 31.55
C PRO A 214 10.65 3.08 32.02
N GLY A 215 11.20 2.60 33.14
CA GLY A 215 12.30 3.25 33.83
C GLY A 215 13.49 3.48 32.89
N GLU A 216 13.90 4.74 32.76
CA GLU A 216 15.22 5.07 32.24
C GLU A 216 16.25 4.35 33.14
N VAL A 217 16.91 3.34 32.56
CA VAL A 217 18.12 2.77 33.14
C VAL A 217 19.19 3.86 33.04
N MET A 218 19.34 4.63 34.12
CA MET A 218 20.38 5.62 34.26
C MET A 218 21.73 4.89 34.34
N ARG A 219 22.57 5.06 33.31
CA ARG A 219 24.01 4.77 33.37
C ARG A 219 24.75 5.95 33.98
#